data_AF-A0A0F9Y4V8-F1
#
_entry.id   AF-A0A0F9Y4V8-F1
#
_cell.length_a   1.000
_cell.length_b   1.000
_cell.length_c   1.000
_cell.angle_alpha   90.00
_cell.angle_beta   90.00
_cell.angle_gamma   90.00
#
_symmetry.space_group_name_H-M   'P 1'
#
loop_
_entity.id
_entity.type
_entity.pdbx_description
1 polymer ?
#
loop_
_entity_poly.entity_id
_entity_poly.type
_entity_poly.pdbx_seq_one_letter_code
_entity_poly.pdbx_strand_id
1 'polypeptide(L)'
;MQDTPEAFEDLPAADDYIGQHLWLTKGDRTSTEEAIRQKDFDGLKSSAHNKISFINESYSRAGRSAEELKYMLQCLWVVYYQVGKNVPYSSPEQDTWVLHIVQVRGQGNLTRRAQSSLNVDDGDNYNNNNKLEIATTSAGTIWEDLPFFTADMTDFWVKDCATMSAAQRANFSHFLAKLASAGVDDNLCGIALLVFIDAFETVRSLGSLADQSHEDPHRALHDLTIAALLPAAQAWLHIANNKIVQLSDKLRNNFATVKQDDSTFTKSELGRRSSAVFSPWRWMYWLKRLEEIKEEAS
;
A
#
# COMPACT_ATOMS: atom_id res chain seq x y z
N MET A 1 -54.03 25.03 11.68
CA MET A 1 -52.61 24.88 12.02
C MET A 1 -52.37 23.38 12.02
N GLN A 2 -51.83 22.89 10.91
CA GLN A 2 -51.80 21.47 10.56
C GLN A 2 -50.31 21.15 10.37
N ASP A 3 -49.71 20.52 11.38
CA ASP A 3 -48.31 20.12 11.35
C ASP A 3 -48.18 18.87 10.47
N THR A 4 -47.50 19.03 9.35
CA THR A 4 -46.97 17.96 8.51
C THR A 4 -45.87 17.22 9.27
N PRO A 5 -45.91 15.88 9.39
CA PRO A 5 -44.77 15.12 9.86
C PRO A 5 -43.69 15.12 8.76
N GLU A 6 -42.49 15.58 9.13
CA GLU A 6 -41.29 15.44 8.31
C GLU A 6 -41.07 13.98 7.95
N ALA A 7 -40.82 13.73 6.66
CA ALA A 7 -40.43 12.45 6.14
C ALA A 7 -39.11 12.02 6.80
N PHE A 8 -39.17 11.02 7.68
CA PHE A 8 -38.00 10.22 8.01
C PHE A 8 -37.55 9.55 6.71
N GLU A 9 -36.42 10.01 6.16
CA GLU A 9 -35.70 9.29 5.11
C GLU A 9 -35.45 7.86 5.59
N ASP A 10 -35.89 6.91 4.75
CA ASP A 10 -35.72 5.48 4.93
C ASP A 10 -34.24 5.15 5.20
N LEU A 11 -33.94 4.76 6.44
CA LEU A 11 -32.69 4.09 6.77
C LEU A 11 -32.70 2.73 6.06
N PRO A 12 -31.68 2.41 5.23
CA PRO A 12 -31.66 1.15 4.51
C PRO A 12 -31.55 -0.03 5.47
N ALA A 13 -32.32 -1.09 5.17
CA ALA A 13 -32.39 -2.32 5.94
C ALA A 13 -31.01 -2.98 6.12
N ALA A 14 -30.87 -3.70 7.24
CA ALA A 14 -29.62 -4.31 7.73
C ALA A 14 -28.93 -5.32 6.78
N ASP A 15 -29.56 -5.68 5.66
CA ASP A 15 -29.01 -6.60 4.65
C ASP A 15 -28.22 -5.92 3.51
N ASP A 16 -28.18 -4.58 3.46
CA ASP A 16 -27.42 -3.83 2.44
C ASP A 16 -25.98 -3.51 2.89
N TYR A 17 -25.34 -4.45 3.59
CA TYR A 17 -23.95 -4.31 4.03
C TYR A 17 -23.05 -4.03 2.82
N ILE A 18 -23.18 -4.80 1.74
CA ILE A 18 -22.35 -4.68 0.52
C ILE A 18 -22.55 -3.34 -0.22
N GLY A 19 -23.77 -2.83 -0.32
CA GLY A 19 -24.06 -1.54 -0.95
C GLY A 19 -23.55 -0.34 -0.14
N GLN A 20 -23.74 -0.39 1.19
CA GLN A 20 -23.21 0.62 2.12
C GLN A 20 -21.66 0.63 2.12
N HIS A 21 -21.03 -0.54 2.04
CA HIS A 21 -19.56 -0.68 2.00
C HIS A 21 -18.94 -0.01 0.77
N LEU A 22 -19.51 -0.22 -0.42
CA LEU A 22 -18.99 0.34 -1.66
C LEU A 22 -19.15 1.87 -1.72
N TRP A 23 -20.28 2.37 -1.22
CA TRP A 23 -20.60 3.80 -1.18
C TRP A 23 -19.68 4.58 -0.24
N LEU A 24 -19.43 4.07 0.96
CA LEU A 24 -18.51 4.69 1.93
C LEU A 24 -17.06 4.71 1.44
N THR A 25 -16.58 3.68 0.72
CA THR A 25 -15.23 3.72 0.11
C THR A 25 -15.12 4.75 -1.02
N LYS A 26 -16.18 4.97 -1.80
CA LYS A 26 -16.19 6.04 -2.80
C LYS A 26 -16.23 7.42 -2.13
N GLY A 27 -17.05 7.59 -1.09
CA GLY A 27 -17.11 8.82 -0.30
C GLY A 27 -15.78 9.17 0.37
N ASP A 28 -15.13 8.18 1.01
CA ASP A 28 -13.81 8.32 1.63
C ASP A 28 -12.74 8.71 0.60
N ARG A 29 -12.73 8.09 -0.58
CA ARG A 29 -11.81 8.43 -1.68
C ARG A 29 -11.99 9.88 -2.13
N THR A 30 -13.22 10.27 -2.46
CA THR A 30 -13.54 11.62 -2.93
C THR A 30 -13.22 12.67 -1.86
N SER A 31 -13.54 12.41 -0.60
CA SER A 31 -13.23 13.31 0.51
C SER A 31 -11.71 13.47 0.71
N THR A 32 -10.97 12.37 0.60
CA THR A 32 -9.50 12.39 0.71
C THR A 32 -8.87 13.16 -0.45
N GLU A 33 -9.34 12.94 -1.68
CA GLU A 33 -8.86 13.65 -2.87
C GLU A 33 -9.17 15.16 -2.81
N GLU A 34 -10.35 15.53 -2.31
CA GLU A 34 -10.70 16.93 -2.06
C GLU A 34 -9.77 17.57 -1.02
N ALA A 35 -9.55 16.92 0.12
CA ALA A 35 -8.66 17.44 1.14
C ALA A 35 -7.21 17.60 0.63
N ILE A 36 -6.72 16.67 -0.20
CA ILE A 36 -5.41 16.79 -0.84
C ILE A 36 -5.36 17.99 -1.79
N ARG A 37 -6.39 18.16 -2.64
CA ARG A 37 -6.50 19.31 -3.56
C ARG A 37 -6.51 20.63 -2.81
N GLN A 38 -7.17 20.68 -1.65
CA GLN A 38 -7.22 21.85 -0.78
C GLN A 38 -5.96 22.01 0.10
N LYS A 39 -5.04 21.04 0.08
CA LYS A 39 -3.88 20.95 0.98
C LYS A 39 -4.28 20.93 2.46
N ASP A 40 -5.45 20.40 2.77
CA ASP A 40 -5.95 20.18 4.12
C ASP A 40 -5.31 18.90 4.72
N PHE A 41 -4.00 18.98 4.96
CA PHE A 41 -3.25 17.86 5.52
C PHE A 41 -3.61 17.57 6.97
N ASP A 42 -4.05 18.58 7.72
CA ASP A 42 -4.48 18.42 9.11
C ASP A 42 -5.83 17.69 9.20
N GLY A 43 -6.76 17.99 8.28
CA GLY A 43 -8.00 17.23 8.12
C GLY A 43 -7.74 15.77 7.75
N LEU A 44 -6.79 15.51 6.84
CA LEU A 44 -6.38 14.15 6.48
C LEU A 44 -5.77 13.40 7.68
N LYS A 45 -4.86 14.04 8.41
CA LYS A 45 -4.25 13.46 9.63
C LYS A 45 -5.31 13.14 10.67
N SER A 46 -6.28 14.04 10.87
CA SER A 46 -7.41 13.85 11.77
C SER A 46 -8.29 12.67 11.33
N SER A 47 -8.57 12.55 10.04
CA SER A 47 -9.31 11.42 9.47
C SER A 47 -8.60 10.09 9.73
N ALA A 48 -7.29 10.02 9.49
CA ALA A 48 -6.50 8.82 9.77
C ALA A 48 -6.50 8.46 11.28
N HIS A 49 -6.29 9.45 12.15
CA HIS A 49 -6.34 9.26 13.61
C HIS A 49 -7.71 8.77 14.09
N ASN A 50 -8.79 9.29 13.50
CA ASN A 50 -10.15 8.85 13.83
C ASN A 50 -10.36 7.39 13.43
N LYS A 51 -9.90 6.96 12.25
CA LYS A 51 -9.97 5.56 11.82
C LYS A 51 -9.15 4.63 12.73
N ILE A 52 -7.94 5.03 13.11
CA ILE A 52 -7.10 4.28 14.06
C ILE A 52 -7.78 4.16 15.43
N SER A 53 -8.29 5.27 15.97
CA SER A 53 -8.99 5.30 17.26
C SER A 53 -10.23 4.41 17.23
N PHE A 54 -11.01 4.46 16.15
CA PHE A 54 -12.17 3.60 15.96
C PHE A 54 -11.80 2.11 15.98
N ILE A 55 -10.73 1.72 15.28
CA ILE A 55 -10.24 0.33 15.26
C ILE A 55 -9.84 -0.11 16.68
N ASN A 56 -9.08 0.74 17.39
CA ASN A 56 -8.62 0.46 18.75
C ASN A 56 -9.79 0.27 19.72
N GLU A 57 -10.76 1.19 19.71
CA GLU A 57 -11.93 1.11 20.59
C GLU A 57 -12.88 -0.02 20.23
N SER A 58 -13.07 -0.29 18.94
CA SER A 58 -13.93 -1.38 18.46
C SER A 58 -13.43 -2.75 18.89
N TYR A 59 -12.11 -2.98 18.81
CA TYR A 59 -11.53 -4.23 19.30
C TYR A 59 -11.54 -4.30 20.83
N SER A 60 -11.03 -3.25 21.48
CA SER A 60 -10.68 -3.29 22.91
C SER A 60 -11.87 -3.13 23.83
N ARG A 61 -12.89 -2.36 23.42
CA ARG A 61 -14.07 -2.04 24.24
C ARG A 61 -15.35 -2.66 23.70
N ALA A 62 -15.60 -2.54 22.39
CA ALA A 62 -16.84 -3.06 21.80
C ALA A 62 -16.80 -4.58 21.56
N GLY A 63 -15.63 -5.22 21.73
CA GLY A 63 -15.50 -6.67 21.63
C GLY A 63 -15.56 -7.22 20.21
N ARG A 64 -15.45 -6.37 19.18
CA ARG A 64 -15.40 -6.82 17.79
C ARG A 64 -14.20 -7.74 17.57
N SER A 65 -14.35 -8.74 16.73
CA SER A 65 -13.25 -9.58 16.25
C SER A 65 -12.31 -8.78 15.35
N ALA A 66 -11.07 -9.27 15.19
CA ALA A 66 -10.10 -8.61 14.31
C ALA A 66 -10.54 -8.63 12.83
N GLU A 67 -11.21 -9.69 12.38
CA GLU A 67 -11.70 -9.82 11.01
C GLU A 67 -12.78 -8.79 10.66
N GLU A 68 -13.67 -8.46 11.62
CA GLU A 68 -14.69 -7.42 11.43
C GLU A 68 -14.08 -6.01 11.24
N LEU A 69 -12.80 -5.82 11.58
CA LEU A 69 -12.10 -4.54 11.43
C LEU A 69 -11.42 -4.40 10.06
N LYS A 70 -11.41 -5.45 9.23
CA LYS A 70 -10.79 -5.46 7.90
C LYS A 70 -11.19 -4.25 7.07
N TYR A 71 -12.48 -3.93 7.00
CA TYR A 71 -12.97 -2.81 6.20
C TYR A 71 -12.35 -1.48 6.64
N MET A 72 -12.30 -1.22 7.95
CA MET A 72 -11.74 0.02 8.48
C MET A 72 -10.24 0.14 8.25
N LEU A 73 -9.51 -0.99 8.31
CA LEU A 73 -8.10 -1.04 7.92
C LEU A 73 -7.94 -0.66 6.45
N GLN A 74 -8.75 -1.22 5.54
CA GLN A 74 -8.69 -0.89 4.11
C GLN A 74 -9.06 0.58 3.83
N CYS A 75 -10.05 1.15 4.53
CA CYS A 75 -10.33 2.58 4.46
C CYS A 75 -9.12 3.43 4.88
N LEU A 76 -8.39 3.02 5.92
CA LEU A 76 -7.15 3.69 6.34
C LEU A 76 -6.06 3.55 5.27
N TRP A 77 -5.89 2.37 4.67
CA TRP A 77 -4.93 2.15 3.59
C TRP A 77 -5.23 3.01 2.36
N VAL A 78 -6.51 3.21 2.01
CA VAL A 78 -6.92 4.13 0.94
C VAL A 78 -6.47 5.56 1.21
N VAL A 79 -6.53 6.04 2.46
CA VAL A 79 -6.02 7.38 2.82
C VAL A 79 -4.52 7.46 2.54
N TYR A 80 -3.74 6.48 3.01
CA TYR A 80 -2.29 6.45 2.77
C TYR A 80 -1.94 6.32 1.29
N TYR A 81 -2.69 5.56 0.52
CA TYR A 81 -2.53 5.48 -0.92
C TYR A 81 -2.73 6.84 -1.60
N GLN A 82 -3.83 7.52 -1.30
CA GLN A 82 -4.13 8.82 -1.89
C GLN A 82 -3.08 9.88 -1.52
N VAL A 83 -2.64 9.87 -0.26
CA VAL A 83 -1.53 10.72 0.19
C VAL A 83 -0.25 10.38 -0.59
N GLY A 84 0.14 9.11 -0.65
CA GLY A 84 1.36 8.67 -1.34
C GLY A 84 1.37 9.03 -2.82
N LYS A 85 0.22 8.91 -3.48
CA LYS A 85 0.03 9.25 -4.90
C LYS A 85 0.13 10.75 -5.17
N ASN A 86 -0.51 11.58 -4.34
CA ASN A 86 -0.76 12.97 -4.69
C ASN A 86 0.12 13.98 -3.95
N VAL A 87 0.70 13.64 -2.80
CA VAL A 87 1.65 14.53 -2.10
C VAL A 87 3.02 14.46 -2.80
N PRO A 88 3.58 15.60 -3.25
CA PRO A 88 4.89 15.62 -3.91
C PRO A 88 5.98 14.98 -3.05
N TYR A 89 6.82 14.12 -3.65
CA TYR A 89 7.88 13.43 -2.92
C TYR A 89 8.96 14.34 -2.33
N SER A 90 9.11 15.54 -2.89
CA SER A 90 10.01 16.59 -2.43
C SER A 90 9.44 17.40 -1.25
N SER A 91 8.15 17.22 -0.93
CA SER A 91 7.52 17.89 0.20
C SER A 91 7.84 17.19 1.52
N PRO A 92 8.17 17.93 2.60
CA PRO A 92 8.33 17.35 3.93
C PRO A 92 7.03 16.71 4.46
N GLU A 93 5.88 17.08 3.90
CA GLU A 93 4.61 16.46 4.25
C GLU A 93 4.61 14.96 3.93
N GLN A 94 5.24 14.54 2.84
CA GLN A 94 5.31 13.11 2.51
C GLN A 94 6.07 12.32 3.59
N ASP A 95 7.17 12.89 4.11
CA ASP A 95 7.95 12.26 5.19
C ASP A 95 7.16 12.18 6.50
N THR A 96 6.32 13.18 6.77
CA THR A 96 5.42 13.18 7.93
C THR A 96 4.44 12.00 7.87
N TRP A 97 3.91 11.68 6.69
CA TRP A 97 3.02 10.53 6.51
C TRP A 97 3.73 9.18 6.58
N VAL A 98 4.97 9.09 6.07
CA VAL A 98 5.81 7.90 6.26
C VAL A 98 6.05 7.67 7.76
N LEU A 99 6.44 8.71 8.50
CA LEU A 99 6.64 8.63 9.95
C LEU A 99 5.36 8.22 10.67
N HIS A 100 4.20 8.76 10.26
CA HIS A 100 2.92 8.40 10.85
C HIS A 100 2.62 6.89 10.71
N ILE A 101 2.86 6.28 9.55
CA ILE A 101 2.67 4.82 9.36
C ILE A 101 3.65 4.03 10.23
N VAL A 102 4.91 4.46 10.30
CA VAL A 102 5.92 3.84 11.16
C VAL A 102 5.51 3.92 12.64
N GLN A 103 4.92 5.03 13.08
CA GLN A 103 4.41 5.20 14.44
C GLN A 103 3.18 4.33 14.71
N VAL A 104 2.27 4.21 13.75
CA VAL A 104 1.12 3.28 13.85
C VAL A 104 1.61 1.85 14.02
N ARG A 105 2.59 1.43 13.20
CA ARG A 105 3.24 0.12 13.38
C ARG A 105 3.91 -0.01 14.74
N GLY A 106 4.60 1.03 15.17
CA GLY A 106 5.28 1.12 16.46
C GLY A 106 4.37 1.09 17.69
N GLN A 107 3.03 1.14 17.53
CA GLN A 107 2.09 0.87 18.63
C GLN A 107 2.17 -0.59 19.10
N GLY A 108 2.64 -1.49 18.25
CA GLY A 108 2.69 -2.93 18.52
C GLY A 108 1.31 -3.55 18.59
N ASN A 109 1.24 -4.79 19.08
CA ASN A 109 0.02 -5.60 19.08
C ASN A 109 -1.18 -4.90 19.73
N LEU A 110 -2.27 -4.75 18.97
CA LEU A 110 -3.56 -4.39 19.54
C LEU A 110 -4.09 -5.54 20.40
N THR A 111 -4.38 -5.26 21.68
CA THR A 111 -4.77 -6.27 22.67
C THR A 111 -6.04 -5.91 23.42
N ARG A 112 -6.75 -6.93 23.90
CA ARG A 112 -7.88 -6.80 24.82
C ARG A 112 -7.79 -7.83 25.93
N ARG A 113 -8.50 -7.61 27.04
CA ARG A 113 -8.63 -8.64 28.09
C ARG A 113 -9.44 -9.80 27.53
N ALA A 114 -8.96 -11.03 27.74
CA ALA A 114 -9.71 -12.21 27.36
C ALA A 114 -11.07 -12.21 28.05
N GLN A 115 -12.11 -12.53 27.29
CA GLN A 115 -13.41 -12.82 27.88
C GLN A 115 -13.28 -14.17 28.59
N SER A 116 -13.09 -14.17 29.90
CA SER A 116 -13.14 -15.39 30.69
C SER A 116 -14.47 -16.09 30.41
N SER A 117 -14.43 -17.31 29.87
CA SER A 117 -15.61 -18.15 29.75
C SER A 117 -16.25 -18.26 31.13
N LEU A 118 -17.41 -17.62 31.31
CA LEU A 118 -18.16 -17.55 32.57
C LEU A 118 -18.65 -18.91 33.09
N ASN A 119 -18.23 -20.03 32.51
CA ASN A 119 -18.77 -21.35 32.81
C ASN A 119 -17.69 -22.45 32.77
N VAL A 120 -16.72 -22.45 33.70
CA VAL A 120 -16.19 -23.71 34.26
C VAL A 120 -15.77 -23.44 35.70
N ASP A 121 -16.51 -24.02 36.62
CA ASP A 121 -16.19 -24.13 38.04
C ASP A 121 -15.06 -25.16 38.19
N ASP A 122 -13.82 -24.78 37.87
CA ASP A 122 -12.63 -25.59 38.14
C ASP A 122 -11.79 -24.88 39.19
N GLY A 123 -11.88 -25.41 40.41
CA GLY A 123 -11.40 -24.83 41.65
C GLY A 123 -9.88 -24.72 41.83
N ASP A 124 -9.08 -24.61 40.78
CA ASP A 124 -7.62 -24.49 40.89
C ASP A 124 -7.01 -23.69 39.72
N ASN A 125 -7.09 -22.35 39.72
CA ASN A 125 -6.07 -21.55 39.02
C ASN A 125 -6.02 -20.07 39.43
N TYR A 126 -5.21 -19.74 40.44
CA TYR A 126 -4.93 -18.36 40.89
C TYR A 126 -4.10 -17.51 39.90
N ASN A 127 -4.06 -17.86 38.60
CA ASN A 127 -3.18 -17.18 37.63
C ASN A 127 -3.81 -16.88 36.25
N ASN A 128 -5.13 -17.05 36.06
CA ASN A 128 -5.76 -17.00 34.72
C ASN A 128 -6.48 -15.67 34.38
N ASN A 129 -6.47 -14.66 35.26
CA ASN A 129 -7.27 -13.44 35.10
C ASN A 129 -6.65 -12.34 34.21
N ASN A 130 -5.46 -12.57 33.65
CA ASN A 130 -4.73 -11.57 32.85
C ASN A 130 -4.32 -12.06 31.45
N LYS A 131 -5.00 -13.07 30.89
CA LYS A 131 -4.72 -13.48 29.52
C LYS A 131 -5.18 -12.37 28.56
N LEU A 132 -4.24 -11.79 27.81
CA LEU A 132 -4.54 -10.83 26.76
C LEU A 132 -4.82 -11.58 25.45
N GLU A 133 -5.88 -11.19 24.76
CA GLU A 133 -6.13 -11.58 23.38
C GLU A 133 -5.48 -10.56 22.45
N ILE A 134 -4.85 -11.04 21.38
CA ILE A 134 -4.20 -10.23 20.36
C ILE A 134 -5.10 -10.16 19.13
N ALA A 135 -5.30 -8.95 18.59
CA ALA A 135 -6.09 -8.72 17.39
C ALA A 135 -5.37 -9.27 16.15
N THR A 136 -5.62 -10.54 15.84
CA THR A 136 -4.99 -11.23 14.70
C THR A 136 -6.02 -11.49 13.62
N THR A 137 -5.70 -11.02 12.42
CA THR A 137 -6.42 -11.34 11.18
C THR A 137 -5.73 -12.49 10.45
N SER A 138 -6.38 -13.02 9.42
CA SER A 138 -5.83 -13.94 8.44
C SER A 138 -4.60 -13.41 7.71
N ALA A 139 -4.39 -12.09 7.68
CA ALA A 139 -3.24 -11.43 7.04
C ALA A 139 -2.19 -10.91 8.03
N GLY A 140 -2.33 -11.16 9.33
CA GLY A 140 -1.39 -10.73 10.37
C GLY A 140 -2.03 -10.03 11.56
N THR A 141 -1.19 -9.64 12.52
CA THR A 141 -1.57 -8.92 13.73
C THR A 141 -1.75 -7.43 13.45
N ILE A 142 -2.87 -6.87 13.91
CA ILE A 142 -3.18 -5.45 13.76
C ILE A 142 -2.09 -4.60 14.44
N TRP A 143 -1.66 -3.58 13.70
CA TRP A 143 -0.54 -2.67 13.95
C TRP A 143 0.86 -3.27 13.79
N GLU A 144 1.18 -4.43 14.35
CA GLU A 144 2.53 -5.02 14.17
C GLU A 144 2.84 -5.38 12.71
N ASP A 145 1.90 -6.06 12.05
CA ASP A 145 2.06 -6.56 10.68
C ASP A 145 1.40 -5.65 9.63
N LEU A 146 0.61 -4.65 10.06
CA LEU A 146 -0.23 -3.82 9.19
C LEU A 146 -1.02 -4.67 8.16
N PRO A 147 -1.90 -5.57 8.62
CA PRO A 147 -2.52 -6.56 7.75
C PRO A 147 -3.22 -5.92 6.55
N PHE A 148 -3.11 -6.57 5.40
CA PHE A 148 -3.60 -6.13 4.08
C PHE A 148 -2.88 -4.92 3.47
N PHE A 149 -2.07 -4.15 4.21
CA PHE A 149 -1.45 -2.92 3.71
C PHE A 149 -0.65 -3.14 2.42
N THR A 150 0.32 -4.06 2.44
CA THR A 150 1.16 -4.33 1.27
C THR A 150 0.37 -4.91 0.10
N ALA A 151 -0.62 -5.76 0.37
CA ALA A 151 -1.49 -6.32 -0.65
C ALA A 151 -2.31 -5.22 -1.34
N ASP A 152 -2.90 -4.32 -0.56
CA ASP A 152 -3.68 -3.19 -1.07
C ASP A 152 -2.79 -2.20 -1.84
N MET A 153 -1.58 -1.86 -1.34
CA MET A 153 -0.65 -0.98 -2.07
C MET A 153 -0.19 -1.60 -3.40
N THR A 154 0.01 -2.91 -3.43
CA THR A 154 0.33 -3.63 -4.66
C THR A 154 -0.85 -3.61 -5.63
N ASP A 155 -2.07 -3.82 -5.14
CA ASP A 155 -3.30 -3.78 -5.94
C ASP A 155 -3.55 -2.37 -6.52
N PHE A 156 -3.36 -1.32 -5.71
CA PHE A 156 -3.43 0.06 -6.18
C PHE A 156 -2.39 0.35 -7.27
N TRP A 157 -1.14 -0.11 -7.10
CA TRP A 157 -0.13 0.03 -8.14
C TRP A 157 -0.56 -0.68 -9.43
N VAL A 158 -0.92 -1.96 -9.35
CA VAL A 158 -1.29 -2.76 -10.54
C VAL A 158 -2.48 -2.17 -11.28
N LYS A 159 -3.49 -1.67 -10.58
CA LYS A 159 -4.71 -1.12 -11.17
C LYS A 159 -4.51 0.29 -11.73
N ASP A 160 -3.80 1.15 -11.01
CA ASP A 160 -3.81 2.59 -11.29
C ASP A 160 -2.50 3.08 -11.94
N CYS A 161 -1.41 2.29 -11.96
CA CYS A 161 -0.11 2.71 -12.51
C CYS A 161 -0.22 3.29 -13.93
N ALA A 162 -1.01 2.65 -14.80
CA ALA A 162 -1.19 3.11 -16.18
C ALA A 162 -1.91 4.47 -16.25
N THR A 163 -2.94 4.66 -15.42
CA THR A 163 -3.80 5.84 -15.47
C THR A 163 -3.23 7.05 -14.74
N MET A 164 -2.32 6.83 -13.79
CA MET A 164 -1.57 7.90 -13.11
C MET A 164 -0.80 8.80 -14.09
N SER A 165 -0.60 10.06 -13.71
CA SER A 165 0.45 10.89 -14.30
C SER A 165 1.84 10.36 -13.92
N ALA A 166 2.87 10.74 -14.70
CA ALA A 166 4.25 10.39 -14.36
C ALA A 166 4.68 10.93 -12.98
N ALA A 167 4.19 12.12 -12.60
CA ALA A 167 4.42 12.71 -11.29
C ALA A 167 3.81 11.87 -10.16
N GLN A 168 2.58 11.38 -10.33
CA GLN A 168 1.92 10.52 -9.33
C GLN A 168 2.60 9.16 -9.18
N ARG A 169 3.02 8.53 -10.29
CA ARG A 169 3.84 7.30 -10.23
C ARG A 169 5.12 7.52 -9.44
N ALA A 170 5.79 8.65 -9.67
CA ALA A 170 7.01 9.03 -8.96
C ALA A 170 6.75 9.28 -7.47
N ASN A 171 5.71 10.05 -7.13
CA ASN A 171 5.31 10.33 -5.76
C ASN A 171 5.02 9.05 -4.99
N PHE A 172 4.20 8.16 -5.57
CA PHE A 172 3.80 6.93 -4.92
C PHE A 172 4.99 5.97 -4.74
N SER A 173 5.86 5.88 -5.75
CA SER A 173 7.09 5.08 -5.65
C SER A 173 8.03 5.60 -4.57
N HIS A 174 8.20 6.91 -4.44
CA HIS A 174 8.98 7.50 -3.34
C HIS A 174 8.37 7.17 -1.98
N PHE A 175 7.06 7.32 -1.83
CA PHE A 175 6.36 7.02 -0.59
C PHE A 175 6.56 5.56 -0.17
N LEU A 176 6.34 4.62 -1.08
CA LEU A 176 6.50 3.18 -0.82
C LEU A 176 7.97 2.79 -0.61
N ALA A 177 8.91 3.38 -1.36
CA ALA A 177 10.34 3.14 -1.18
C ALA A 177 10.83 3.62 0.19
N LYS A 178 10.33 4.76 0.68
CA LYS A 178 10.61 5.25 2.04
C LYS A 178 10.11 4.28 3.11
N LEU A 179 8.87 3.77 2.97
CA LEU A 179 8.31 2.77 3.89
C LEU A 179 9.09 1.44 3.89
N ALA A 180 9.45 0.94 2.70
CA ALA A 180 10.26 -0.27 2.56
C ALA A 180 11.66 -0.09 3.18
N SER A 181 12.28 1.07 2.95
CA SER A 181 13.59 1.43 3.52
C SER A 181 13.54 1.55 5.04
N ALA A 182 12.45 2.10 5.59
CA ALA A 182 12.19 2.17 7.03
C ALA A 182 11.85 0.82 7.67
N GLY A 183 11.74 -0.26 6.88
CA GLY A 183 11.49 -1.61 7.38
C GLY A 183 10.05 -1.85 7.82
N VAL A 184 9.08 -1.14 7.24
CA VAL A 184 7.66 -1.35 7.52
C VAL A 184 7.21 -2.74 7.07
N ASP A 185 7.50 -3.10 5.82
CA ASP A 185 7.32 -4.46 5.29
C ASP A 185 8.24 -4.66 4.08
N ASP A 186 9.08 -5.70 4.13
CA ASP A 186 9.97 -6.07 3.02
C ASP A 186 9.19 -6.48 1.75
N ASN A 187 7.93 -6.91 1.89
CA ASN A 187 7.10 -7.28 0.75
C ASN A 187 6.74 -6.08 -0.14
N LEU A 188 6.86 -4.84 0.35
CA LEU A 188 6.71 -3.62 -0.46
C LEU A 188 7.72 -3.56 -1.61
N CYS A 189 8.90 -4.18 -1.46
CA CYS A 189 9.87 -4.29 -2.55
C CYS A 189 9.34 -5.11 -3.74
N GLY A 190 8.26 -5.88 -3.58
CA GLY A 190 7.56 -6.51 -4.71
C GLY A 190 7.04 -5.48 -5.72
N ILE A 191 6.67 -4.27 -5.27
CA ILE A 191 6.25 -3.17 -6.13
C ILE A 191 7.45 -2.59 -6.89
N ALA A 192 8.62 -2.47 -6.24
CA ALA A 192 9.87 -2.07 -6.91
C ALA A 192 10.21 -2.98 -8.09
N LEU A 193 10.00 -4.28 -7.91
CA LEU A 193 10.20 -5.26 -8.95
C LEU A 193 9.21 -5.09 -10.12
N LEU A 194 7.92 -4.87 -9.85
CA LEU A 194 6.95 -4.58 -10.91
C LEU A 194 7.40 -3.36 -11.73
N VAL A 195 7.82 -2.29 -11.04
CA VAL A 195 8.38 -1.09 -11.66
C VAL A 195 9.59 -1.41 -12.54
N PHE A 196 10.54 -2.22 -12.05
CA PHE A 196 11.75 -2.56 -12.79
C PHE A 196 11.49 -3.48 -13.97
N ILE A 197 10.57 -4.43 -13.84
CA ILE A 197 10.14 -5.27 -14.97
C ILE A 197 9.56 -4.36 -16.05
N ASP A 198 8.62 -3.49 -15.69
CA ASP A 198 8.00 -2.60 -16.64
C ASP A 198 9.01 -1.61 -17.26
N ALA A 199 9.91 -1.03 -16.48
CA ALA A 199 10.84 -0.01 -16.96
C ALA A 199 12.04 -0.59 -17.74
N PHE A 200 12.54 -1.76 -17.35
CA PHE A 200 13.84 -2.28 -17.79
C PHE A 200 13.78 -3.63 -18.52
N GLU A 201 12.72 -4.42 -18.33
CA GLU A 201 12.60 -5.75 -18.95
C GLU A 201 11.49 -5.87 -20.00
N THR A 202 10.61 -4.87 -20.07
CA THR A 202 9.57 -4.77 -21.09
C THR A 202 10.07 -3.90 -22.22
N VAL A 203 9.90 -4.36 -23.47
CA VAL A 203 10.25 -3.58 -24.66
C VAL A 203 9.30 -2.39 -24.75
N ARG A 204 9.83 -1.17 -24.57
CA ARG A 204 9.08 0.09 -24.58
C ARG A 204 9.90 1.16 -25.31
N SER A 205 9.22 2.15 -25.88
CA SER A 205 9.90 3.32 -26.44
C SER A 205 10.43 4.22 -25.33
N LEU A 206 11.52 4.96 -25.61
CA LEU A 206 12.10 5.91 -24.67
C LEU A 206 11.08 7.01 -24.31
N GLY A 207 10.46 7.62 -25.33
CA GLY A 207 9.40 8.62 -25.20
C GLY A 207 9.85 9.92 -24.53
N SER A 208 8.88 10.79 -24.21
CA SER A 208 9.10 12.00 -23.41
C SER A 208 8.28 11.96 -22.13
N LEU A 209 8.81 12.56 -21.05
CA LEU A 209 8.07 12.73 -19.80
C LEU A 209 6.84 13.63 -19.98
N ALA A 210 6.90 14.58 -20.92
CA ALA A 210 5.81 15.51 -21.21
C ALA A 210 4.56 14.80 -21.74
N ASP A 211 4.73 13.67 -22.42
CA ASP A 211 3.63 12.91 -23.05
C ASP A 211 2.67 12.30 -22.00
N GLN A 212 3.12 12.20 -20.74
CA GLN A 212 2.38 11.54 -19.66
C GLN A 212 2.32 12.41 -18.39
N SER A 213 2.28 13.73 -18.59
CA SER A 213 2.18 14.73 -17.51
C SER A 213 0.83 14.72 -16.79
N HIS A 214 -0.22 14.21 -17.43
CA HIS A 214 -1.58 14.16 -16.90
C HIS A 214 -2.07 12.73 -16.68
N GLU A 215 -3.03 12.60 -15.76
CA GLU A 215 -3.83 11.39 -15.59
C GLU A 215 -4.62 11.10 -16.87
N ASP A 216 -4.77 9.82 -17.18
CA ASP A 216 -5.54 9.35 -18.33
C ASP A 216 -6.24 8.03 -17.97
N PRO A 217 -7.56 8.06 -17.71
CA PRO A 217 -8.34 6.87 -17.36
C PRO A 217 -8.36 5.78 -18.44
N HIS A 218 -7.99 6.11 -19.69
CA HIS A 218 -8.02 5.20 -20.83
C HIS A 218 -6.63 4.63 -21.16
N ARG A 219 -5.57 5.10 -20.50
CA ARG A 219 -4.20 4.63 -20.74
C ARG A 219 -4.03 3.20 -20.26
N ALA A 220 -3.54 2.33 -21.12
CA ALA A 220 -3.16 0.98 -20.78
C ALA A 220 -1.68 0.89 -20.39
N LEU A 221 -1.29 -0.18 -19.69
CA LEU A 221 0.08 -0.36 -19.22
C LEU A 221 1.11 -0.38 -20.36
N HIS A 222 0.75 -0.89 -21.55
CA HIS A 222 1.64 -0.95 -22.71
C HIS A 222 1.87 0.43 -23.37
N ASP A 223 1.04 1.42 -23.07
CA ASP A 223 1.20 2.80 -23.55
C ASP A 223 2.26 3.58 -22.76
N LEU A 224 2.73 3.03 -21.63
CA LEU A 224 3.76 3.66 -20.81
C LEU A 224 5.12 3.60 -21.50
N THR A 225 5.79 4.75 -21.57
CA THR A 225 7.16 4.89 -22.08
C THR A 225 8.18 4.69 -20.96
N ILE A 226 9.45 4.46 -21.32
CA ILE A 226 10.53 4.38 -20.34
C ILE A 226 10.63 5.71 -19.57
N ALA A 227 10.57 6.86 -20.25
CA ALA A 227 10.63 8.18 -19.61
C ALA A 227 9.55 8.38 -18.54
N ALA A 228 8.36 7.80 -18.73
CA ALA A 228 7.24 7.92 -17.80
C ALA A 228 7.33 7.00 -16.57
N LEU A 229 8.16 5.96 -16.63
CA LEU A 229 8.41 4.99 -15.55
C LEU A 229 9.74 5.22 -14.84
N LEU A 230 10.71 5.84 -15.50
CA LEU A 230 12.06 6.02 -14.99
C LEU A 230 12.11 6.78 -13.65
N PRO A 231 11.34 7.87 -13.42
CA PRO A 231 11.31 8.53 -12.11
C PRO A 231 10.81 7.63 -10.97
N ALA A 232 9.87 6.72 -11.26
CA ALA A 232 9.40 5.73 -10.30
C ALA A 232 10.49 4.70 -9.99
N ALA A 233 11.18 4.19 -11.01
CA ALA A 233 12.30 3.27 -10.83
C ALA A 233 13.45 3.92 -10.04
N GLN A 234 13.78 5.18 -10.36
CA GLN A 234 14.79 5.96 -9.68
C GLN A 234 14.50 6.11 -8.17
N ALA A 235 13.22 6.29 -7.80
CA ALA A 235 12.82 6.37 -6.40
C ALA A 235 13.25 5.13 -5.59
N TRP A 236 12.97 3.94 -6.13
CA TRP A 236 13.34 2.67 -5.51
C TRP A 236 14.85 2.46 -5.47
N LEU A 237 15.55 2.80 -6.55
CA LEU A 237 17.00 2.67 -6.65
C LEU A 237 17.77 3.60 -5.71
N HIS A 238 17.23 4.77 -5.35
CA HIS A 238 17.92 5.67 -4.42
C HIS A 238 17.53 5.43 -2.96
N ILE A 239 16.24 5.19 -2.68
CA ILE A 239 15.74 5.19 -1.31
C ILE A 239 15.78 3.80 -0.68
N ALA A 240 15.43 2.77 -1.46
CA ALA A 240 15.34 1.40 -1.00
C ALA A 240 16.49 0.51 -1.51
N ASN A 241 17.56 1.09 -2.06
CA ASN A 241 18.70 0.36 -2.65
C ASN A 241 19.22 -0.76 -1.75
N ASN A 242 19.59 -0.41 -0.52
CA ASN A 242 20.19 -1.35 0.43
C ASN A 242 19.22 -2.50 0.73
N LYS A 243 17.93 -2.21 0.80
CA LYS A 243 16.90 -3.24 1.01
C LYS A 243 16.78 -4.17 -0.20
N ILE A 244 16.76 -3.63 -1.41
CA ILE A 244 16.67 -4.42 -2.65
C ILE A 244 17.90 -5.30 -2.84
N VAL A 245 19.10 -4.79 -2.56
CA VAL A 245 20.34 -5.57 -2.60
C VAL A 245 20.30 -6.71 -1.58
N GLN A 246 19.92 -6.42 -0.33
CA GLN A 246 19.77 -7.45 0.71
C GLN A 246 18.76 -8.55 0.32
N LEU A 247 17.64 -8.19 -0.32
CA LEU A 247 16.65 -9.17 -0.79
C LEU A 247 17.16 -9.99 -1.98
N SER A 248 17.98 -9.39 -2.84
CA SER A 248 18.64 -10.06 -3.96
C SER A 248 19.65 -11.11 -3.48
N ASP A 249 20.45 -10.79 -2.46
CA ASP A 249 21.40 -11.73 -1.85
C ASP A 249 20.68 -12.92 -1.21
N LYS A 250 19.48 -12.70 -0.67
CA LYS A 250 18.63 -13.73 -0.07
C LYS A 250 17.85 -14.57 -1.10
N LEU A 251 17.97 -14.28 -2.40
CA LEU A 251 17.28 -14.98 -3.50
C LEU A 251 15.77 -15.12 -3.26
N ARG A 252 15.12 -14.05 -2.76
CA ARG A 252 13.72 -14.12 -2.33
C ARG A 252 12.78 -14.30 -3.53
N ASN A 253 11.93 -15.33 -3.45
CA ASN A 253 10.96 -15.69 -4.50
C ASN A 253 9.48 -15.52 -4.10
N ASN A 254 9.18 -15.15 -2.85
CA ASN A 254 7.81 -15.12 -2.33
C ASN A 254 7.08 -13.80 -2.65
N PHE A 255 7.04 -13.41 -3.93
CA PHE A 255 6.22 -12.30 -4.40
C PHE A 255 5.13 -12.87 -5.32
N ALA A 256 3.94 -13.11 -4.76
CA ALA A 256 2.84 -13.84 -5.40
C ALA A 256 2.35 -13.23 -6.72
N THR A 257 2.62 -11.96 -6.96
CA THR A 257 2.10 -11.17 -8.10
C THR A 257 2.95 -11.25 -9.36
N VAL A 258 4.17 -11.80 -9.27
CA VAL A 258 5.13 -11.75 -10.39
C VAL A 258 5.01 -13.04 -11.19
N LYS A 259 4.25 -13.00 -12.28
CA LYS A 259 4.39 -14.03 -13.31
C LYS A 259 5.80 -13.93 -13.89
N GLN A 260 6.57 -15.01 -13.84
CA GLN A 260 7.74 -15.17 -14.70
C GLN A 260 7.24 -15.27 -16.14
N ASP A 261 7.02 -14.10 -16.75
CA ASP A 261 6.67 -14.00 -18.15
C ASP A 261 7.95 -13.88 -19.00
N ASP A 262 7.79 -13.98 -20.32
CA ASP A 262 8.81 -13.97 -21.38
C ASP A 262 9.54 -12.62 -21.53
N SER A 263 10.03 -12.07 -20.42
CA SER A 263 10.69 -10.77 -20.33
C SER A 263 12.06 -10.77 -21.02
N THR A 264 12.57 -9.60 -21.41
CA THR A 264 13.90 -9.52 -22.05
C THR A 264 15.01 -10.00 -21.12
N PHE A 265 14.82 -9.93 -19.80
CA PHE A 265 15.73 -10.51 -18.83
C PHE A 265 15.81 -12.03 -18.97
N THR A 266 14.67 -12.74 -19.01
CA THR A 266 14.67 -14.22 -19.10
C THR A 266 15.38 -14.74 -20.36
N LYS A 267 15.34 -13.97 -21.45
CA LYS A 267 16.04 -14.24 -22.71
C LYS A 267 17.54 -13.92 -22.68
N SER A 268 17.99 -13.12 -21.72
CA SER A 268 19.38 -12.66 -21.62
C SER A 268 20.33 -13.74 -21.08
N GLU A 269 21.64 -13.50 -21.19
CA GLU A 269 22.65 -14.37 -20.55
C GLU A 269 22.52 -14.37 -19.02
N LEU A 270 22.19 -13.21 -18.42
CA LEU A 270 22.03 -13.06 -16.97
C LEU A 270 20.78 -13.78 -16.46
N GLY A 271 19.67 -13.74 -17.22
CA GLY A 271 18.44 -14.44 -16.86
C GLY A 271 18.56 -15.95 -16.89
N ARG A 272 19.37 -16.50 -17.80
CA ARG A 272 19.68 -17.94 -17.82
C ARG A 272 20.44 -18.42 -16.58
N ARG A 273 21.05 -17.52 -15.80
CA ARG A 273 21.81 -17.86 -14.58
C ARG A 273 20.95 -17.91 -13.32
N SER A 274 19.74 -17.36 -13.33
CA SER A 274 18.87 -17.33 -12.15
C SER A 274 17.41 -17.18 -12.50
N SER A 275 16.59 -18.08 -11.96
CA SER A 275 15.13 -17.96 -11.95
C SER A 275 14.61 -17.13 -10.78
N ALA A 276 15.47 -16.68 -9.86
CA ALA A 276 15.00 -15.98 -8.67
C ALA A 276 14.50 -14.57 -9.00
N VAL A 277 13.39 -14.21 -8.36
CA VAL A 277 12.64 -12.98 -8.62
C VAL A 277 13.47 -11.74 -8.29
N PHE A 278 14.13 -11.74 -7.13
CA PHE A 278 15.27 -10.88 -6.84
C PHE A 278 16.54 -11.73 -6.85
N SER A 279 17.55 -11.31 -7.63
CA SER A 279 18.86 -11.96 -7.66
C SER A 279 19.94 -10.95 -8.07
N PRO A 280 21.22 -11.20 -7.71
CA PRO A 280 22.32 -10.34 -8.13
C PRO A 280 22.42 -10.21 -9.65
N TRP A 281 22.08 -11.28 -10.38
CA TRP A 281 22.07 -11.28 -11.85
C TRP A 281 21.00 -10.37 -12.44
N ARG A 282 19.80 -10.37 -11.87
CA ARG A 282 18.71 -9.50 -12.30
C ARG A 282 18.99 -8.04 -11.95
N TRP A 283 19.60 -7.80 -10.79
CA TRP A 283 20.10 -6.47 -10.41
C TRP A 283 21.13 -5.93 -11.41
N MET A 284 22.14 -6.73 -11.77
CA MET A 284 23.14 -6.36 -12.79
C MET A 284 22.49 -6.08 -14.15
N TYR A 285 21.46 -6.85 -14.53
CA TYR A 285 20.72 -6.63 -15.76
C TYR A 285 20.06 -5.25 -15.78
N TRP A 286 19.36 -4.86 -14.70
CA TRP A 286 18.74 -3.54 -14.59
C TRP A 286 19.75 -2.40 -14.63
N LEU A 287 20.89 -2.54 -13.95
CA LEU A 287 21.97 -1.55 -14.01
C LEU A 287 22.55 -1.41 -15.42
N LYS A 288 22.74 -2.51 -16.15
CA LYS A 288 23.18 -2.48 -17.55
C LYS A 288 22.15 -1.75 -18.42
N ARG A 289 20.85 -2.07 -18.25
CA ARG A 289 19.78 -1.45 -19.03
C ARG A 289 19.70 0.07 -18.78
N LEU A 290 19.96 0.53 -17.56
CA LEU A 290 20.03 1.97 -17.26
C LEU A 290 21.13 2.70 -18.04
N GLU A 291 22.30 2.09 -18.21
CA GLU A 291 23.37 2.69 -19.03
C GLU A 291 22.97 2.72 -20.51
N GLU A 292 22.37 1.62 -21.02
CA GLU A 292 21.84 1.58 -22.40
C GLU A 292 20.76 2.66 -22.63
N ILE A 293 19.84 2.87 -21.68
CA ILE A 293 18.82 3.94 -21.74
C ILE A 293 19.48 5.33 -21.78
N LYS A 294 20.54 5.54 -20.99
CA LYS A 294 21.29 6.81 -20.97
C LYS A 294 21.98 7.07 -22.31
N GLU A 295 22.55 6.04 -22.94
CA GLU A 295 23.13 6.13 -24.28
C GLU A 295 22.05 6.42 -25.34
N GLU A 296 20.89 5.77 -25.27
CA GLU A 296 19.74 6.01 -26.17
C GLU A 296 19.17 7.43 -26.05
N ALA A 297 19.32 8.07 -24.89
CA ALA A 297 18.83 9.42 -24.60
C ALA A 297 19.82 10.55 -24.92
N SER A 298 21.08 10.21 -25.24
CA SER A 298 22.17 11.16 -25.53
C SER A 298 22.20 11.59 -27.00
#